data_AF-A0A6N8U0F6-F1
#
_entry.id   AF-A0A6N8U0F6-F1
#
_cell.length_a   1.000
_cell.length_b   1.000
_cell.length_c   1.000
_cell.angle_alpha   90.00
_cell.angle_beta   90.00
_cell.angle_gamma   90.00
#
_symmetry.space_group_name_H-M   'P 1'
#
loop_
_entity.id
_entity.type
_entity.pdbx_description
1 polymer ?
#
loop_
_entity_poly.entity_id
_entity_poly.type
_entity_poly.pdbx_seq_one_letter_code
_entity_poly.pdbx_strand_id
1 'polypeptide(L)'
;MDILIIVLMVIALLLFIGSRYQLMQTRERLDAHDHMKEMRDSILKYTKKGKTRAETIDAIMRDYGLEQREADYMYDRVKGDPE
;
A
#
# COMPACT_ATOMS: atom_id res chain seq x y z
N MET A 1 48.42 6.76 -1.80
CA MET A 1 47.65 5.68 -1.19
C MET A 1 46.56 6.24 -0.27
N ASP A 2 46.91 7.11 0.67
CA ASP A 2 45.96 7.63 1.68
C ASP A 2 44.78 8.44 1.10
N ILE A 3 45.04 9.29 0.12
CA ILE A 3 43.98 10.06 -0.56
C ILE A 3 42.95 9.12 -1.24
N LEU A 4 43.42 8.01 -1.79
CA LEU A 4 42.57 7.04 -2.49
C LEU A 4 41.68 6.26 -1.50
N ILE A 5 42.21 5.96 -0.31
CA ILE A 5 41.47 5.35 0.80
C ILE A 5 40.40 6.31 1.34
N ILE A 6 40.73 7.59 1.48
CA ILE A 6 39.78 8.63 1.93
C ILE A 6 38.62 8.77 0.93
N VAL A 7 38.91 8.82 -0.37
CA VAL A 7 37.87 8.88 -1.41
C VAL A 7 36.97 7.64 -1.38
N LEU A 8 37.54 6.45 -1.20
CA LEU A 8 36.77 5.21 -1.05
C LEU A 8 35.86 5.22 0.18
N MET A 9 36.33 5.73 1.33
CA MET A 9 35.49 5.86 2.53
C MET A 9 34.32 6.82 2.31
N VAL A 10 34.55 7.94 1.62
CA VAL A 10 33.49 8.91 1.31
C VAL A 10 32.44 8.29 0.38
N ILE A 11 32.87 7.55 -0.64
CA ILE A 11 31.94 6.84 -1.55
C ILE A 11 31.13 5.78 -0.77
N ALA A 12 31.77 5.01 0.11
CA ALA A 12 31.09 4.02 0.94
C ALA A 12 30.03 4.67 1.86
N LEU A 13 30.34 5.83 2.44
CA LEU A 13 29.40 6.62 3.25
C LEU A 13 28.18 7.09 2.43
N LEU A 14 28.42 7.61 1.21
CA LEU A 14 27.33 8.03 0.32
C LEU A 14 26.43 6.85 -0.08
N LEU A 15 27.02 5.69 -0.39
CA LEU A 15 26.27 4.47 -0.70
C LEU A 15 25.46 3.98 0.51
N PHE A 16 26.03 4.04 1.71
CA PHE A 16 25.35 3.65 2.94
C PHE A 16 24.14 4.54 3.23
N ILE A 17 24.28 5.86 3.08
CA ILE A 17 23.18 6.80 3.25
C ILE A 17 22.11 6.58 2.18
N GLY A 18 22.51 6.44 0.90
CA GLY A 18 21.58 6.15 -0.20
C GLY A 18 20.79 4.86 -0.01
N SER A 19 21.44 3.81 0.48
CA SER A 19 20.78 2.52 0.79
C SER A 19 19.70 2.67 1.87
N ARG A 20 19.95 3.47 2.91
CA ARG A 20 18.96 3.71 3.99
C ARG A 20 17.75 4.51 3.50
N TYR A 21 17.97 5.51 2.64
CA TYR A 21 16.88 6.26 2.02
C TYR A 21 16.01 5.37 1.10
N GLN A 22 16.63 4.49 0.31
CA GLN A 22 15.89 3.52 -0.51
C GLN A 22 15.08 2.54 0.34
N LEU A 23 15.64 2.06 1.47
CA LEU A 23 14.93 1.17 2.39
C LEU A 23 13.72 1.86 3.06
N MET A 24 13.83 3.15 3.39
CA MET A 24 12.71 3.94 3.91
C MET A 24 11.60 4.11 2.86
N GLN A 25 11.93 4.51 1.63
CA GLN A 25 10.92 4.60 0.55
C GLN A 25 10.31 3.24 0.19
N THR A 26 11.08 2.16 0.28
CA THR A 26 10.55 0.81 0.00
C THR A 26 9.59 0.35 1.09
N ARG A 27 9.83 0.72 2.36
CA ARG A 27 8.89 0.47 3.47
C ARG A 27 7.58 1.22 3.30
N GLU A 28 7.62 2.51 2.99
CA GLU A 28 6.39 3.29 2.77
C GLU A 28 5.55 2.76 1.60
N ARG A 29 6.20 2.27 0.54
CA ARG A 29 5.52 1.61 -0.58
C ARG A 29 4.94 0.25 -0.21
N LEU A 30 5.57 -0.49 0.71
CA LEU A 30 5.06 -1.76 1.21
C LEU A 30 3.82 -1.55 2.08
N ASP A 31 3.83 -0.57 2.98
CA ASP A 31 2.69 -0.28 3.87
C ASP A 31 1.43 0.14 3.08
N ALA A 32 1.60 1.00 2.05
CA ALA A 32 0.49 1.37 1.17
C ALA A 32 -0.04 0.17 0.35
N HIS A 33 0.83 -0.76 -0.04
CA HIS A 33 0.45 -1.97 -0.76
C HIS A 33 -0.29 -2.95 0.15
N ASP A 34 0.13 -3.08 1.41
CA ASP A 34 -0.51 -3.95 2.40
C ASP A 34 -1.90 -3.43 2.78
N HIS A 35 -2.09 -2.12 2.96
CA HIS A 35 -3.42 -1.56 3.21
C HIS A 35 -4.40 -1.77 2.04
N MET A 36 -3.95 -1.60 0.79
CA MET A 36 -4.80 -1.91 -0.37
C MET A 36 -5.15 -3.40 -0.43
N LYS A 37 -4.21 -4.28 -0.08
CA LYS A 37 -4.41 -5.73 -0.07
C LYS A 37 -5.39 -6.16 1.03
N GLU A 38 -5.26 -5.60 2.24
CA GLU A 38 -6.20 -5.84 3.35
C GLU A 38 -7.61 -5.39 3.00
N MET A 39 -7.75 -4.21 2.40
CA MET A 39 -9.04 -3.68 1.97
C MET A 39 -9.69 -4.56 0.89
N ARG A 40 -8.90 -5.01 -0.09
CA ARG A 40 -9.34 -5.96 -1.10
C ARG A 40 -9.80 -7.29 -0.49
N ASP A 41 -9.04 -7.83 0.44
CA ASP A 41 -9.36 -9.10 1.09
C ASP A 41 -10.61 -8.97 1.98
N SER A 42 -10.81 -7.82 2.61
CA SER A 42 -12.04 -7.44 3.33
C SER A 42 -13.28 -7.46 2.42
N ILE A 43 -13.22 -6.79 1.27
CA ILE A 43 -14.32 -6.75 0.29
C ILE A 43 -14.66 -8.16 -0.21
N LEU A 44 -13.65 -8.98 -0.53
CA LEU A 44 -13.85 -10.37 -0.94
C LEU A 44 -14.44 -11.23 0.18
N LYS A 45 -14.03 -11.01 1.44
CA LYS A 45 -14.57 -11.71 2.61
C LYS A 45 -16.04 -11.37 2.84
N TYR A 46 -16.42 -10.11 2.72
CA TYR A 46 -17.82 -9.69 2.84
C TYR A 46 -18.69 -10.26 1.73
N THR A 47 -18.19 -10.22 0.49
CA THR A 47 -18.86 -10.86 -0.65
C THR A 47 -19.04 -12.36 -0.43
N LYS A 48 -17.99 -13.09 -0.01
CA LYS A 48 -18.08 -14.54 0.26
C LYS A 48 -19.07 -14.90 1.36
N LYS A 49 -19.33 -13.98 2.29
CA LYS A 49 -20.34 -14.13 3.34
C LYS A 49 -21.78 -13.88 2.83
N GLY A 50 -21.96 -13.60 1.55
CA GLY A 50 -23.27 -13.34 0.95
C GLY A 50 -23.81 -11.95 1.26
N LYS A 51 -22.96 -11.01 1.72
CA LYS A 51 -23.38 -9.62 1.90
C LYS A 51 -23.68 -8.98 0.55
N THR A 52 -24.70 -8.14 0.52
CA THR A 52 -25.04 -7.32 -0.65
C THR A 52 -23.98 -6.24 -0.91
N ARG A 53 -24.01 -5.64 -2.11
CA ARG A 53 -23.14 -4.52 -2.49
C ARG A 53 -23.23 -3.38 -1.46
N ALA A 54 -24.45 -2.98 -1.10
CA ALA A 54 -24.69 -1.90 -0.14
C ALA A 54 -24.11 -2.22 1.25
N GLU A 55 -24.29 -3.44 1.76
CA GLU A 55 -23.74 -3.84 3.06
C GLU A 55 -22.21 -3.97 3.06
N THR A 56 -21.63 -4.31 1.91
CA THR A 56 -20.17 -4.37 1.76
C THR A 56 -19.59 -2.97 1.72
N ILE A 57 -20.21 -2.04 0.99
CA ILE A 57 -19.84 -0.63 0.91
C ILE A 57 -19.94 0.06 2.28
N ASP A 58 -21.06 -0.13 2.99
CA ASP A 58 -21.25 0.44 4.33
C ASP A 58 -20.27 -0.15 5.37
N ALA A 59 -19.84 -1.40 5.19
CA ALA A 59 -18.79 -1.99 6.02
C ALA A 59 -17.42 -1.35 5.74
N ILE A 60 -16.99 -1.23 4.48
CA ILE A 60 -15.69 -0.63 4.15
C ILE A 60 -15.62 0.87 4.43
N MET A 61 -16.73 1.61 4.28
CA MET A 61 -16.81 3.02 4.67
C MET A 61 -16.53 3.20 6.16
N ARG A 62 -17.12 2.35 7.01
CA ARG A 62 -16.89 2.40 8.45
C ARG A 62 -15.51 1.88 8.85
N ASP A 63 -15.07 0.77 8.25
CA ASP A 63 -13.81 0.11 8.61
C ASP A 63 -12.58 0.93 8.19
N TYR A 64 -12.68 1.67 7.07
CA TYR A 64 -11.56 2.43 6.49
C TYR A 64 -11.78 3.95 6.44
N GLY A 65 -12.92 4.45 6.94
CA GLY A 65 -13.22 5.88 6.97
C GLY A 65 -13.40 6.52 5.58
N LEU A 66 -13.82 5.71 4.59
CA LEU A 66 -13.93 6.14 3.20
C LEU A 66 -15.23 6.92 2.94
N GLU A 67 -15.17 7.86 2.00
CA GLU A 67 -16.37 8.47 1.45
C GLU A 67 -17.14 7.48 0.57
N GLN A 68 -18.46 7.68 0.42
CA GLN A 68 -19.34 6.82 -0.37
C GLN A 68 -18.76 6.53 -1.77
N ARG A 69 -18.27 7.57 -2.45
CA ARG A 69 -17.72 7.48 -3.81
C ARG A 69 -16.43 6.65 -3.88
N GLU A 70 -15.58 6.77 -2.87
CA GLU A 70 -14.33 6.00 -2.77
C GLU A 70 -14.60 4.54 -2.46
N ALA A 71 -15.56 4.27 -1.57
CA ALA A 71 -15.99 2.91 -1.25
C ALA A 71 -16.64 2.21 -2.44
N ASP A 72 -17.50 2.90 -3.19
CA ASP A 72 -18.07 2.41 -4.46
C ASP A 72 -16.94 2.04 -5.45
N TYR A 73 -16.00 2.97 -5.70
CA TYR A 73 -14.86 2.73 -6.59
C TYR A 73 -14.00 1.53 -6.17
N MET A 74 -13.72 1.39 -4.86
CA MET A 74 -12.93 0.28 -4.34
C MET A 74 -13.66 -1.06 -4.47
N TYR A 75 -14.97 -1.08 -4.20
CA TYR A 75 -15.78 -2.28 -4.38
C TYR A 75 -15.78 -2.72 -5.85
N ASP A 76 -16.05 -1.81 -6.78
CA ASP A 76 -16.13 -2.10 -8.21
C ASP A 76 -14.76 -2.56 -8.77
N ARG A 77 -13.67 -1.92 -8.34
CA ARG A 77 -12.29 -2.31 -8.70
C ARG A 77 -11.93 -3.72 -8.24
N VAL A 78 -12.43 -4.15 -7.08
CA VAL A 78 -12.12 -5.47 -6.52
C VAL A 78 -13.03 -6.56 -7.09
N LYS A 79 -14.31 -6.26 -7.29
CA LYS A 79 -15.27 -7.17 -7.89
C LYS A 79 -15.05 -7.35 -9.38
N GLY A 80 -14.36 -6.40 -10.03
CA GLY A 80 -14.10 -6.44 -11.46
C GLY A 80 -15.40 -6.39 -12.24
N ASP A 81 -16.35 -5.54 -11.81
CA ASP A 81 -17.56 -5.28 -12.57
C ASP A 81 -17.29 -4.03 -13.41
N PRO A 82 -16.95 -4.17 -14.71
CA PRO A 82 -17.04 -3.06 -15.63
C PRO A 82 -18.54 -2.82 -15.87
N GLU A 83 -19.01 -1.61 -15.64
CA GLU A 83 -20.20 -1.13 -16.35
C GLU A 83 -20.05 -1.38 -17.87
#